data_AF-A0A522DTR8-F1
#
_entry.id   AF-A0A522DTR8-F1
#
_cell.length_a   1.000
_cell.length_b   1.000
_cell.length_c   1.000
_cell.angle_alpha   90.00
_cell.angle_beta   90.00
_cell.angle_gamma   90.00
#
_symmetry.space_group_name_H-M   'P 1'
#
loop_
_entity.id
_entity.type
_entity.pdbx_description
1 polymer ?
#
loop_
_entity_poly.entity_id
_entity_poly.type
_entity_poly.pdbx_seq_one_letter_code
_entity_poly.pdbx_strand_id
1 'polypeptide(L)'
;MKFIDSPVVFLKIPIRLPSLLFLICVLSCGLAGTADAQARQQNAGLEVSKDTLQAKIDSINTRQGFDELIKAKLLKFYQSAQDNLANIETFKAHTIDFKLAIKEAPDKTKKLQKEIEQAQAQAKPARQKPENFSAIATEELDQRLIIEKEKISSLNEQLKKLENELA
;
A
#
# COMPACT_ATOMS: atom_id res chain seq x y z
N MET A 1 -57.72 22.03 -14.44
CA MET A 1 -58.19 20.63 -14.57
C MET A 1 -57.00 19.76 -14.90
N LYS A 2 -56.76 18.74 -14.07
CA LYS A 2 -55.83 17.59 -14.22
C LYS A 2 -54.31 17.87 -14.20
N PHE A 3 -53.77 17.84 -12.98
CA PHE A 3 -52.38 17.45 -12.71
C PHE A 3 -52.23 15.95 -13.01
N ILE A 4 -51.14 15.58 -13.67
CA ILE A 4 -50.75 14.18 -13.86
C ILE A 4 -49.83 13.83 -12.69
N ASP A 5 -50.37 13.02 -11.77
CA ASP A 5 -49.62 12.35 -10.71
C ASP A 5 -48.66 11.31 -11.30
N SER A 6 -47.42 11.29 -10.81
CA SER A 6 -46.51 10.16 -10.96
C SER A 6 -46.00 9.76 -9.58
N PRO A 7 -46.08 8.47 -9.18
CA PRO A 7 -45.81 8.06 -7.81
C PRO A 7 -44.31 7.96 -7.55
N VAL A 8 -43.85 8.69 -6.52
CA VAL A 8 -42.55 8.47 -5.89
C VAL A 8 -42.62 7.14 -5.15
N VAL A 9 -41.94 6.12 -5.67
CA VAL A 9 -41.75 4.84 -4.98
C VAL A 9 -40.78 5.07 -3.81
N PHE A 10 -41.33 5.33 -2.64
CA PHE A 10 -40.60 5.24 -1.38
C PHE A 10 -40.29 3.76 -1.08
N LEU A 11 -39.09 3.33 -1.46
CA LEU A 11 -38.55 2.04 -1.05
C LEU A 11 -38.25 2.09 0.46
N LYS A 12 -39.22 1.69 1.29
CA LYS A 12 -39.03 1.45 2.73
C LYS A 12 -38.11 0.25 2.92
N ILE A 13 -36.82 0.51 3.11
CA ILE A 13 -35.88 -0.49 3.62
C ILE A 13 -35.96 -0.45 5.16
N PRO A 14 -36.39 -1.53 5.84
CA PRO A 14 -36.32 -1.59 7.30
C PRO A 14 -34.86 -1.79 7.71
N ILE A 15 -34.16 -0.69 7.94
CA ILE A 15 -32.82 -0.70 8.53
C ILE A 15 -32.95 -1.28 9.94
N ARG A 16 -32.43 -2.50 10.13
CA ARG A 16 -32.34 -3.16 11.43
C ARG A 16 -31.39 -2.37 12.33
N LEU A 17 -31.94 -1.41 13.08
CA LEU A 17 -31.31 -0.70 14.18
C LEU A 17 -30.49 -1.58 15.16
N PRO A 18 -30.85 -2.85 15.47
CA PRO A 18 -30.04 -3.64 16.40
C PRO A 18 -28.66 -4.03 15.86
N SER A 19 -28.47 -4.06 14.53
CA SER A 19 -27.17 -4.45 13.93
C SER A 19 -26.14 -3.33 14.00
N LEU A 20 -26.57 -2.07 13.98
CA LEU A 20 -25.69 -0.91 14.09
C LEU A 20 -25.27 -0.67 15.55
N LEU A 21 -26.18 -0.91 16.50
CA LEU A 21 -25.93 -0.81 17.94
C LEU A 21 -24.96 -1.89 18.43
N PHE A 22 -25.04 -3.10 17.89
CA PHE A 22 -24.08 -4.18 18.19
C PHE A 22 -22.66 -3.83 17.71
N LEU A 23 -22.53 -3.20 16.54
CA LEU A 23 -21.22 -2.80 16.00
C LEU A 23 -20.56 -1.67 16.83
N ILE A 24 -21.37 -0.76 17.39
CA ILE A 24 -20.86 0.34 18.24
C ILE A 24 -20.41 -0.17 19.62
N CYS A 25 -21.09 -1.17 20.21
CA CYS A 25 -20.69 -1.75 21.49
C CYS A 25 -19.38 -2.57 21.42
N VAL A 26 -19.08 -3.20 20.28
CA VAL A 26 -17.80 -3.92 20.12
C VAL A 26 -16.63 -2.93 19.98
N LEU A 27 -16.87 -1.72 19.47
CA LEU A 27 -15.84 -0.69 19.30
C LEU A 27 -15.43 0.00 20.62
N SER A 28 -16.30 0.05 21.63
CA SER A 28 -16.03 0.72 22.92
C SER A 28 -15.47 -0.20 24.02
N CYS A 29 -15.38 -1.51 23.78
CA CYS A 29 -14.83 -2.47 24.76
C CYS A 29 -13.28 -2.63 24.67
N GLY A 30 -12.60 -1.86 23.81
CA GLY A 30 -11.14 -1.94 23.61
C GLY A 30 -10.28 -1.02 24.48
N LEU A 31 -10.87 -0.21 25.36
CA LEU A 31 -10.15 0.76 26.21
C LEU A 31 -10.17 0.36 27.70
N ALA A 32 -9.93 -0.91 27.99
CA ALA A 32 -9.37 -1.32 29.28
C ALA A 32 -7.85 -1.23 29.17
N GLY A 33 -7.33 0.00 29.28
CA GLY A 33 -5.90 0.19 29.52
C GLY A 33 -5.56 -0.43 30.85
N THR A 34 -4.93 -1.60 30.82
CA THR A 34 -4.08 -2.02 31.94
C THR A 34 -2.98 -0.97 32.02
N ALA A 35 -3.14 -0.05 32.97
CA ALA A 35 -2.00 0.66 33.52
C ALA A 35 -1.14 -0.41 34.19
N ASP A 36 -0.36 -1.14 33.39
CA ASP A 36 0.86 -1.77 33.85
C ASP A 36 1.76 -0.60 34.26
N ALA A 37 1.60 -0.22 35.53
CA ALA A 37 2.60 0.51 36.26
C ALA A 37 3.88 -0.29 36.09
N GLN A 38 4.67 0.20 35.15
CA GLN A 38 5.99 -0.25 34.79
C GLN A 38 6.76 -0.52 36.08
N ALA A 39 6.77 -1.80 36.49
CA ALA A 39 7.74 -2.33 37.42
C ALA A 39 9.08 -2.19 36.69
N ARG A 40 9.63 -0.98 36.77
CA ARG A 40 10.98 -0.66 36.38
C ARG A 40 11.84 -1.30 37.47
N GLN A 41 11.91 -2.62 37.41
CA GLN A 41 12.88 -3.40 38.12
C GLN A 41 14.23 -2.84 37.66
N GLN A 42 14.88 -2.13 38.57
CA GLN A 42 16.26 -1.70 38.44
C GLN A 42 17.11 -2.97 38.31
N ASN A 43 17.20 -3.51 37.10
CA ASN A 43 18.34 -4.31 36.74
C ASN A 43 19.51 -3.33 36.65
N ALA A 44 20.25 -3.23 37.76
CA ALA A 44 21.62 -2.75 37.73
C ALA A 44 22.30 -3.41 36.52
N GLY A 45 22.83 -2.57 35.63
CA GLY A 45 23.21 -2.94 34.28
C GLY A 45 24.19 -4.11 34.23
N LEU A 46 23.68 -5.30 33.96
CA LEU A 46 24.42 -6.26 33.17
C LEU A 46 24.29 -5.76 31.73
N GLU A 47 25.30 -5.05 31.26
CA GLU A 47 25.44 -4.77 29.84
C GLU A 47 25.56 -6.12 29.12
N VAL A 48 24.44 -6.60 28.58
CA VAL A 48 24.38 -7.88 27.87
C VAL A 48 25.06 -7.68 26.52
N SER A 49 26.36 -7.92 26.48
CA SER A 49 27.15 -7.92 25.25
C SER A 49 27.18 -9.31 24.61
N LYS A 50 27.53 -9.35 23.32
CA LYS A 50 27.74 -10.61 22.60
C LYS A 50 28.73 -11.54 23.32
N ASP A 51 29.78 -10.97 23.91
CA ASP A 51 30.81 -11.70 24.64
C ASP A 51 30.26 -12.29 25.94
N THR A 52 29.43 -11.55 26.68
CA THR A 52 28.79 -12.08 27.90
C THR A 52 27.84 -13.24 27.61
N LEU A 53 27.15 -13.21 26.46
CA LEU A 53 26.29 -14.31 26.01
C LEU A 53 27.12 -15.51 25.54
N GLN A 54 28.23 -15.26 24.84
CA GLN A 54 29.11 -16.33 24.38
C GLN A 54 29.74 -17.09 25.56
N ALA A 55 30.23 -16.37 26.56
CA ALA A 55 30.77 -16.97 27.78
C ALA A 55 29.74 -17.83 28.52
N LYS A 56 28.45 -17.45 28.51
CA LYS A 56 27.36 -18.26 29.08
C LYS A 56 27.07 -19.51 28.26
N ILE A 57 27.08 -19.42 26.94
CA ILE A 57 26.93 -20.57 26.03
C ILE A 57 28.06 -21.59 26.29
N ASP A 58 29.30 -21.14 26.36
CA ASP A 58 30.46 -22.00 26.58
C ASP A 58 30.44 -22.66 27.97
N SER A 59 30.02 -21.91 29.00
CA SER A 59 29.81 -22.45 30.35
C SER A 59 28.71 -23.53 30.39
N ILE A 60 27.60 -23.34 29.69
CA ILE A 60 26.52 -24.33 29.61
C ILE A 60 26.98 -25.57 28.84
N ASN A 61 27.77 -25.39 27.77
CA ASN A 61 28.29 -26.48 26.97
C ASN A 61 29.26 -27.38 27.76
N THR A 62 30.10 -26.79 28.60
CA THR A 62 31.13 -27.50 29.38
C THR A 62 30.61 -28.10 30.69
N ARG A 63 29.47 -27.64 31.19
CA ARG A 63 28.89 -28.13 32.45
C ARG A 63 28.38 -29.57 32.29
N GLN A 64 28.94 -30.47 33.11
CA GLN A 64 28.50 -31.86 33.23
C GLN A 64 27.28 -31.98 34.17
N GLY A 65 26.51 -33.07 34.01
CA GLY A 65 25.34 -33.34 34.86
C GLY A 65 24.10 -32.50 34.55
N PHE A 66 24.09 -31.79 33.41
CA PHE A 66 22.89 -31.14 32.90
C PHE A 66 22.01 -32.15 32.17
N ASP A 67 20.71 -32.13 32.43
CA ASP A 67 19.73 -32.80 31.59
C ASP A 67 19.82 -32.25 30.15
N GLU A 68 19.89 -33.13 29.16
CA GLU A 68 20.12 -32.75 27.76
C GLU A 68 18.99 -31.90 27.18
N LEU A 69 17.74 -32.16 27.56
CA LEU A 69 16.59 -31.39 27.08
C LEU A 69 16.60 -29.98 27.68
N ILE A 70 16.93 -29.85 28.96
CA ILE A 70 17.07 -28.55 29.61
C ILE A 70 18.24 -27.76 29.02
N LYS A 71 19.38 -28.42 28.79
CA LYS A 71 20.57 -27.81 28.15
C LYS A 71 20.25 -27.26 26.77
N ALA A 72 19.60 -28.06 25.92
CA ALA A 72 19.22 -27.66 24.57
C ALA A 72 18.27 -26.45 24.57
N LYS A 73 17.26 -26.45 25.44
CA LYS A 73 16.33 -25.30 25.58
C LYS A 73 17.07 -24.04 26.04
N LEU A 74 17.94 -24.17 27.03
CA LEU A 74 18.68 -23.04 27.58
C LEU A 74 19.64 -22.44 26.53
N LEU A 75 20.37 -23.27 25.80
CA LEU A 75 21.23 -22.84 24.70
C LEU A 75 20.44 -22.10 23.61
N LYS A 76 19.25 -22.59 23.25
CA LYS A 76 18.39 -21.92 22.27
C LYS A 76 18.04 -20.49 22.67
N PHE A 77 17.77 -20.23 23.95
CA PHE A 77 17.50 -18.87 24.43
C PHE A 77 18.72 -17.95 24.32
N TYR A 78 19.91 -18.44 24.69
CA TYR A 78 21.13 -17.64 24.59
C TYR A 78 21.56 -17.38 23.14
N GLN A 79 21.43 -18.37 22.27
CA GLN A 79 21.68 -18.22 20.83
C GLN A 79 20.69 -17.23 20.20
N SER A 80 19.39 -17.34 20.51
CA SER A 80 18.40 -16.38 20.05
C SER A 80 18.69 -14.96 20.55
N ALA A 81 19.18 -14.79 21.78
CA ALA A 81 19.60 -13.49 22.28
C ALA A 81 20.81 -12.93 21.51
N GLN A 82 21.79 -13.77 21.13
CA GLN A 82 22.90 -13.35 20.27
C GLN A 82 22.44 -12.94 18.87
N ASP A 83 21.55 -13.72 18.26
CA ASP A 83 20.97 -13.41 16.94
C ASP A 83 20.21 -12.09 16.98
N ASN A 84 19.43 -11.87 18.05
CA ASN A 84 18.71 -10.63 18.25
C ASN A 84 19.65 -9.43 18.38
N LEU A 85 20.74 -9.56 19.16
CA LEU A 85 21.75 -8.51 19.28
C LEU A 85 22.44 -8.21 17.94
N ALA A 86 22.76 -9.26 17.17
CA ALA A 86 23.38 -9.11 15.85
C ALA A 86 22.48 -8.36 14.86
N ASN A 87 21.16 -8.52 14.99
CA ASN A 87 20.18 -7.91 14.10
C ASN A 87 19.70 -6.50 14.51
N ILE A 88 20.15 -5.96 15.65
CA ILE A 88 19.70 -4.64 16.14
C ILE A 88 19.93 -3.55 15.09
N GLU A 89 21.11 -3.49 14.48
CA GLU A 89 21.44 -2.44 13.51
C GLU A 89 20.59 -2.58 12.23
N THR A 90 20.33 -3.81 11.78
CA THR A 90 19.40 -4.07 10.67
C THR A 90 17.99 -3.60 10.99
N PHE A 91 17.47 -3.90 12.19
CA PHE A 91 16.14 -3.43 12.60
C PHE A 91 16.07 -1.91 12.75
N LYS A 92 17.15 -1.25 13.21
CA LYS A 92 17.24 0.21 13.23
C LYS A 92 17.21 0.78 11.82
N ALA A 93 17.96 0.21 10.88
CA ALA A 93 17.96 0.63 9.48
C ALA A 93 16.56 0.51 8.88
N HIS A 94 15.91 -0.65 9.01
CA HIS A 94 14.53 -0.86 8.54
C HIS A 94 13.54 0.12 9.18
N THR A 95 13.71 0.42 10.47
CA THR A 95 12.86 1.41 11.15
C THR A 95 13.01 2.81 10.55
N ILE A 96 14.23 3.20 10.17
CA ILE A 96 14.48 4.48 9.49
C ILE A 96 13.82 4.47 8.11
N ASP A 97 14.02 3.42 7.33
CA ASP A 97 13.46 3.29 5.98
C ASP A 97 11.93 3.33 5.99
N PHE A 98 11.29 2.61 6.93
CA PHE A 98 9.84 2.65 7.07
C PHE A 98 9.34 4.03 7.49
N LYS A 99 10.05 4.72 8.39
CA LYS A 99 9.69 6.10 8.78
C LYS A 99 9.78 7.07 7.59
N LEU A 100 10.77 6.91 6.73
CA LEU A 100 10.90 7.71 5.51
C LEU A 100 9.78 7.36 4.53
N ALA A 101 9.54 6.08 4.27
CA ALA A 101 8.48 5.62 3.37
C ALA A 101 7.09 6.12 3.80
N ILE A 102 6.77 6.08 5.09
CA ILE A 102 5.51 6.61 5.64
C ILE A 102 5.37 8.12 5.38
N LYS A 103 6.47 8.88 5.49
CA LYS A 103 6.46 10.33 5.22
C LYS A 103 6.30 10.64 3.74
N GLU A 104 6.94 9.86 2.87
CA GLU A 104 6.93 10.10 1.42
C GLU A 104 5.68 9.56 0.70
N ALA A 105 5.04 8.51 1.24
CA ALA A 105 3.92 7.85 0.59
C ALA A 105 2.76 8.81 0.23
N PRO A 106 2.31 9.74 1.10
CA PRO A 106 1.23 10.67 0.77
C PRO A 106 1.56 11.57 -0.43
N ASP A 107 2.78 12.09 -0.49
CA ASP A 107 3.19 13.00 -1.56
C ASP A 107 3.37 12.26 -2.89
N LYS A 108 3.96 11.06 -2.85
CA LYS A 108 4.03 10.16 -4.02
C LYS A 108 2.63 9.81 -4.53
N THR A 109 1.69 9.53 -3.61
CA THR A 109 0.31 9.20 -3.95
C THR A 109 -0.41 10.39 -4.60
N LYS A 110 -0.28 11.59 -4.03
CA LYS A 110 -0.85 12.82 -4.62
C LYS A 110 -0.27 13.11 -6.00
N LYS A 111 1.03 12.88 -6.18
CA LYS A 111 1.70 13.08 -7.47
C LYS A 111 1.13 12.12 -8.53
N LEU A 112 1.06 10.83 -8.21
CA LEU A 112 0.48 9.82 -9.11
C LEU A 112 -0.99 10.11 -9.42
N GLN A 113 -1.77 10.54 -8.43
CA GLN A 113 -3.17 10.92 -8.66
C GLN A 113 -3.28 12.06 -9.67
N LYS A 114 -2.45 13.10 -9.55
CA LYS A 114 -2.44 14.20 -10.52
C LYS A 114 -2.02 13.76 -11.92
N GLU A 115 -1.02 12.90 -12.01
CA GLU A 115 -0.57 12.35 -13.30
C GLU A 115 -1.69 11.54 -13.98
N ILE A 116 -2.43 10.73 -13.22
CA ILE A 116 -3.59 9.99 -13.72
C ILE A 116 -4.69 10.94 -14.18
N GLU A 117 -5.04 11.95 -13.39
CA GLU A 117 -6.06 12.93 -13.75
C GLU A 117 -5.69 13.70 -15.02
N GLN A 118 -4.41 14.08 -15.16
CA GLN A 118 -3.89 14.75 -16.35
C GLN A 118 -3.94 13.83 -17.57
N ALA A 119 -3.50 12.58 -17.44
CA ALA A 119 -3.55 11.59 -18.52
C ALA A 119 -5.00 11.34 -18.97
N GLN A 120 -5.95 11.25 -18.03
CA GLN A 120 -7.37 11.11 -18.35
C GLN A 120 -7.96 12.37 -19.00
N ALA A 121 -7.52 13.56 -18.61
CA ALA A 121 -7.94 14.80 -19.25
C ALA A 121 -7.45 14.89 -20.72
N GLN A 122 -6.24 14.40 -21.00
CA GLN A 122 -5.67 14.34 -22.34
C GLN A 122 -6.25 13.20 -23.20
N ALA A 123 -6.59 12.06 -22.58
CA ALA A 123 -7.13 10.89 -23.25
C ALA A 123 -8.65 10.98 -23.52
N LYS A 124 -9.36 11.94 -22.94
CA LYS A 124 -10.73 12.24 -23.39
C LYS A 124 -10.62 12.67 -24.85
N PRO A 125 -11.21 11.93 -25.80
CA PRO A 125 -11.25 12.42 -27.17
C PRO A 125 -11.85 13.81 -27.12
N ALA A 126 -11.11 14.80 -27.61
CA ALA A 126 -11.65 16.14 -27.80
C ALA A 126 -13.03 15.93 -28.40
N ARG A 127 -14.08 16.42 -27.73
CA ARG A 127 -15.47 16.24 -28.19
C ARG A 127 -15.57 16.90 -29.56
N GLN A 128 -15.19 16.17 -30.60
CA GLN A 128 -15.32 16.60 -31.97
C GLN A 128 -16.81 16.74 -32.17
N LYS A 129 -17.25 17.95 -32.50
CA LYS A 129 -18.65 18.15 -32.88
C LYS A 129 -18.94 17.18 -34.02
N PRO A 130 -20.09 16.49 -34.01
CA PRO A 130 -20.45 15.65 -35.14
C PRO A 130 -20.47 16.52 -36.39
N GLU A 131 -19.55 16.26 -37.31
CA GLU A 131 -19.50 16.95 -38.60
C GLU A 131 -20.63 16.44 -39.48
N ASN A 132 -21.30 17.35 -40.18
CA ASN A 132 -22.29 16.99 -41.19
C ASN A 132 -21.62 16.86 -42.56
N PHE A 133 -21.15 15.66 -42.88
CA PHE A 133 -20.49 15.34 -44.15
C PHE A 133 -21.39 15.50 -45.38
N SER A 134 -22.72 15.49 -45.21
CA SER A 134 -23.65 15.61 -46.33
C SER A 134 -23.72 17.02 -46.95
N ALA A 135 -23.20 18.03 -46.25
CA ALA A 135 -23.14 19.41 -46.73
C ALA A 135 -21.81 19.76 -47.42
N ILE A 136 -20.86 18.82 -47.48
CA ILE A 136 -19.50 19.02 -48.00
C ILE A 136 -19.43 18.47 -49.43
N ALA A 137 -18.78 19.19 -50.34
CA ALA A 137 -18.57 18.73 -51.72
C ALA A 137 -17.66 17.48 -51.74
N THR A 138 -17.89 16.59 -52.72
CA THR A 138 -17.18 15.30 -52.79
C THR A 138 -15.67 15.47 -52.96
N GLU A 139 -15.21 16.39 -53.82
CA GLU A 139 -13.78 16.71 -53.96
C GLU A 139 -13.14 17.17 -52.65
N GLU A 140 -13.86 17.92 -51.81
CA GLU A 140 -13.34 18.35 -50.51
C GLU A 140 -13.25 17.18 -49.53
N LEU A 141 -14.22 16.25 -49.56
CA LEU A 141 -14.17 15.01 -48.79
C LEU A 141 -12.96 14.15 -49.20
N ASP A 142 -12.67 14.06 -50.49
CA ASP A 142 -11.51 13.31 -51.00
C ASP A 142 -10.19 13.95 -50.56
N GLN A 143 -10.08 15.28 -50.61
CA GLN A 143 -8.90 15.97 -50.08
C GLN A 143 -8.72 15.74 -48.58
N ARG A 144 -9.81 15.83 -47.80
CA ARG A 144 -9.78 15.52 -46.35
C ARG A 144 -9.36 14.08 -46.09
N LEU A 145 -9.84 13.14 -46.91
CA LEU A 145 -9.47 11.73 -46.81
C LEU A 145 -7.98 11.50 -47.08
N ILE A 146 -7.40 12.18 -48.09
CA ILE A 146 -5.97 12.12 -48.39
C ILE A 146 -5.15 12.61 -47.19
N ILE A 147 -5.51 13.78 -46.64
CA ILE A 147 -4.82 14.38 -45.49
C ILE A 147 -4.88 13.45 -44.27
N GLU A 148 -6.02 12.82 -43.99
CA GLU A 148 -6.11 11.90 -42.86
C GLU A 148 -5.35 10.59 -43.08
N LYS A 149 -5.30 10.07 -44.31
CA LYS A 149 -4.45 8.91 -44.63
C LYS A 149 -2.97 9.21 -44.42
N GLU A 150 -2.51 10.40 -44.80
CA GLU A 150 -1.13 10.84 -44.56
C GLU A 150 -0.82 10.93 -43.06
N LYS A 151 -1.73 11.50 -42.26
CA LYS A 151 -1.59 11.55 -40.79
C LYS A 151 -1.53 10.16 -40.17
N ILE A 152 -2.41 9.24 -40.57
CA ILE A 152 -2.41 7.86 -40.08
C ILE A 152 -1.07 7.18 -40.42
N SER A 153 -0.56 7.36 -41.65
CA SER A 153 0.73 6.81 -42.05
C SER A 153 1.86 7.33 -41.17
N SER A 154 1.91 8.65 -40.93
CA SER A 154 2.91 9.29 -40.05
C SER A 154 2.84 8.77 -38.60
N LEU A 155 1.63 8.64 -38.04
CA LEU A 155 1.44 8.10 -36.69
C LEU A 155 1.88 6.63 -36.60
N ASN A 156 1.63 5.84 -37.64
CA ASN A 156 2.04 4.44 -37.69
C ASN A 156 3.56 4.29 -37.75
N GLU A 157 4.26 5.18 -38.48
CA GLU A 157 5.73 5.24 -38.47
C GLU A 157 6.27 5.63 -37.10
N GLN A 158 5.66 6.61 -36.42
CA GLN A 158 6.03 7.01 -35.07
C GLN A 158 5.84 5.87 -34.06
N LEU A 159 4.73 5.13 -34.15
CA LEU A 159 4.47 3.94 -33.32
C LEU A 159 5.53 2.87 -33.55
N LYS A 160 5.83 2.52 -34.81
CA LYS A 160 6.89 1.56 -35.14
C LYS A 160 8.25 1.97 -34.57
N LYS A 161 8.57 3.26 -34.61
CA LYS A 161 9.81 3.78 -34.03
C LYS A 161 9.82 3.59 -32.50
N LEU A 162 8.73 3.93 -31.83
CA LEU A 162 8.60 3.76 -30.39
C LEU A 162 8.67 2.29 -29.96
N GLU A 163 8.03 1.39 -30.72
CA GLU A 163 8.09 -0.06 -30.49
C GLU A 163 9.51 -0.60 -30.60
N ASN A 164 10.28 -0.13 -31.60
CA ASN A 164 11.68 -0.51 -31.75
C ASN A 164 12.59 0.06 -30.65
N GLU A 165 12.26 1.23 -30.08
CA GLU A 165 13.03 1.84 -28.98
C GLU A 165 12.73 1.19 -27.62
N LEU A 166 11.57 0.54 -27.46
CA LEU A 166 11.17 -0.17 -26.24
C LEU A 166 11.59 -1.65 -26.20
N ALA A 167 11.97 -2.23 -27.35
CA ALA A 167 12.42 -3.62 -27.49
C ALA A 167 13.92 -3.77 -27.19
#